data_AF-A0A0F9QMS6-F1
#
_entry.id   AF-A0A0F9QMS6-F1
#
_cell.length_a   1.000
_cell.length_b   1.000
_cell.length_c   1.000
_cell.angle_alpha   90.00
_cell.angle_beta   90.00
_cell.angle_gamma   90.00
#
_symmetry.space_group_name_H-M   'P 1'
#
loop_
_entity.id
_entity.type
_entity.pdbx_description
1 polymer ?
#
loop_
_entity_poly.entity_id
_entity_poly.type
_entity_poly.pdbx_seq_one_letter_code
_entity_poly.pdbx_strand_id
1 'polypeptide(L)' 'MNLTPPSFTASTAQSHILIVVENLPVPLDRRVWLEATSCVRAGYVVSIISPMGLGWVEPYEILEGVHIYRHPV' A
#
# COMPACT_ATOMS: atom_id res chain seq x y z
N MET A 1 -24.39 32.49 -15.20
CA MET A 1 -24.61 31.26 -14.41
C MET A 1 -23.24 30.68 -14.07
N ASN A 2 -22.70 31.01 -12.89
CA ASN A 2 -21.39 30.52 -12.48
C ASN A 2 -21.60 29.22 -11.70
N LEU A 3 -21.15 28.09 -12.26
CA LEU A 3 -21.11 26.81 -11.55
C LEU A 3 -19.79 26.75 -10.79
N THR A 4 -19.80 27.16 -9.53
CA THR A 4 -18.70 26.85 -8.61
C THR A 4 -18.71 25.34 -8.38
N PRO A 5 -17.63 24.59 -8.68
CA PRO A 5 -17.59 23.17 -8.37
C PRO A 5 -17.63 22.99 -6.84
N PRO A 6 -18.28 21.93 -6.32
CA PRO A 6 -18.30 21.66 -4.90
C PRO A 6 -16.86 21.48 -4.40
N SER A 7 -16.46 22.31 -3.45
CA SER A 7 -15.20 22.16 -2.74
C SER A 7 -15.35 20.95 -1.81
N PHE A 8 -14.81 19.80 -2.22
CA PHE A 8 -14.68 18.66 -1.34
C PHE A 8 -13.61 18.98 -0.29
N THR A 9 -14.04 19.41 0.90
CA THR A 9 -13.19 19.39 2.09
C THR A 9 -12.93 17.93 2.42
N ALA A 10 -11.78 17.43 1.97
CA ALA A 10 -11.32 16.08 2.29
C ALA A 10 -11.25 15.92 3.81
N SER A 11 -11.82 14.81 4.29
CA SER A 11 -11.70 14.33 5.67
C SER A 11 -10.26 14.44 6.15
N THR A 12 -10.05 14.88 7.39
CA THR A 12 -8.75 14.88 8.08
C THR A 12 -8.21 13.47 8.35
N ALA A 13 -8.95 12.43 7.99
CA ALA A 13 -8.46 11.06 7.99
C ALA A 13 -7.54 10.84 6.79
N GLN A 14 -6.26 10.57 7.06
CA GLN A 14 -5.29 10.23 6.03
C GLN A 14 -5.79 9.02 5.23
N SER A 15 -5.99 9.18 3.92
CA SER A 15 -6.49 8.12 3.05
C SER A 15 -5.55 6.90 3.10
N HIS A 16 -6.11 5.74 3.44
CA HIS A 16 -5.38 4.49 3.62
C HIS A 16 -5.75 3.47 2.53
N ILE A 17 -4.74 2.84 1.94
CA ILE A 17 -4.88 1.83 0.89
C ILE A 17 -4.38 0.49 1.42
N LEU A 18 -5.21 -0.55 1.29
CA LEU A 18 -4.83 -1.93 1.57
C LEU A 18 -4.70 -2.70 0.25
N ILE A 19 -3.57 -3.38 0.05
CA ILE A 19 -3.33 -4.27 -1.07
C ILE A 19 -3.16 -5.69 -0.55
N VAL A 20 -3.82 -6.67 -1.16
CA VAL A 20 -3.70 -8.09 -0.80
C VAL A 20 -3.07 -8.83 -1.97
N VAL A 21 -1.97 -9.54 -1.69
CA VAL A 21 -1.20 -10.30 -2.68
C VAL A 21 -1.05 -11.72 -2.18
N GLU A 22 -1.44 -12.70 -3.00
CA GLU A 22 -1.28 -14.13 -2.70
C GLU A 22 -0.22 -14.80 -3.59
N ASN A 23 0.19 -14.14 -4.68
CA ASN A 23 1.00 -14.77 -5.72
C ASN A 23 2.49 -14.87 -5.36
N LEU A 24 3.07 -13.76 -4.90
CA LEU A 24 4.51 -13.63 -4.64
C LEU A 24 4.74 -12.74 -3.42
N PRO A 25 5.82 -12.99 -2.65
CA PRO A 25 6.22 -12.07 -1.58
C PRO A 25 6.51 -10.67 -2.13
N VAL A 26 6.10 -9.62 -1.43
CA VAL A 26 6.61 -8.26 -1.69
C VAL A 26 7.93 -8.05 -0.93
N PRO A 27 8.89 -7.27 -1.46
CA PRO A 27 8.86 -6.47 -2.69
C PRO A 27 9.18 -7.24 -4.00
N LEU A 28 9.28 -8.57 -3.98
CA LEU A 28 9.61 -9.36 -5.17
C LEU A 28 8.55 -9.22 -6.27
N ASP A 29 7.26 -9.14 -5.93
CA ASP A 29 6.23 -8.73 -6.92
C ASP A 29 6.37 -7.24 -7.26
N ARG A 30 7.20 -6.97 -8.27
CA ARG A 30 7.49 -5.61 -8.74
C ARG A 30 6.25 -4.83 -9.20
N ARG A 31 5.20 -5.50 -9.68
CA ARG A 31 3.99 -4.83 -10.15
C ARG A 31 3.31 -4.14 -8.97
N VAL A 32 3.08 -4.92 -7.90
CA VAL A 32 2.49 -4.42 -6.67
C VAL A 32 3.41 -3.41 -6.00
N TRP A 33 4.73 -3.67 -6.00
CA TRP A 33 5.69 -2.79 -5.34
C TRP A 33 5.72 -1.37 -5.94
N LEU A 34 5.71 -1.26 -7.26
CA LEU A 34 5.70 0.03 -7.95
C LEU A 34 4.40 0.81 -7.70
N GLU A 35 3.26 0.12 -7.69
CA GLU A 35 1.96 0.75 -7.37
C GLU A 35 1.92 1.26 -5.93
N ALA A 36 2.30 0.42 -4.97
CA ALA A 36 2.29 0.76 -3.54
C ALA A 36 3.20 1.95 -3.23
N THR A 37 4.42 1.95 -3.74
CA THR A 37 5.37 3.05 -3.52
C THR A 37 4.94 4.34 -4.21
N SER A 38 4.28 4.26 -5.38
CA SER A 38 3.65 5.42 -6.03
C SER A 38 2.54 6.02 -5.16
N CYS A 39 1.68 5.18 -4.59
CA CYS A 39 0.64 5.61 -3.65
C CYS A 39 1.24 6.27 -2.39
N VAL A 40 2.30 5.71 -1.81
CA VAL A 40 2.98 6.35 -0.67
C VAL A 40 3.51 7.73 -1.06
N ARG A 41 4.16 7.87 -2.22
CA ARG A 41 4.67 9.16 -2.72
C ARG A 41 3.57 10.19 -2.98
N ALA A 42 2.35 9.75 -3.28
CA ALA A 42 1.17 10.60 -3.42
C ALA A 42 0.54 11.00 -2.08
N GLY A 43 1.08 10.53 -0.94
CA GLY A 43 0.65 10.91 0.41
C GLY A 43 -0.33 9.94 1.08
N TYR A 44 -0.60 8.80 0.46
CA TYR A 44 -1.45 7.76 1.07
C TYR A 44 -0.67 6.94 2.08
N VAL A 45 -1.34 6.48 3.15
CA VAL A 45 -0.82 5.36 3.94
C VAL A 45 -1.08 4.10 3.14
N VAL A 46 -0.10 3.20 3.03
CA VAL A 46 -0.27 1.95 2.29
C VAL A 46 0.09 0.77 3.18
N SER A 47 -0.77 -0.25 3.16
CA SER A 47 -0.50 -1.56 3.76
C SER A 47 -0.63 -2.67 2.73
N ILE A 48 0.25 -3.65 2.80
CA ILE A 48 0.25 -4.83 1.94
C ILE A 48 0.16 -6.08 2.82
N ILE A 49 -0.75 -6.99 2.49
CA ILE A 49 -0.74 -8.37 2.98
C ILE A 49 -0.13 -9.25 1.88
N SER A 50 0.85 -10.08 2.23
CA SER A 50 1.65 -10.86 1.27
C SER A 50 2.07 -12.22 1.84
N PRO A 51 2.26 -13.28 1.03
CA PRO A 51 2.78 -14.53 1.53
C PRO A 51 4.25 -14.40 1.97
N MET A 52 4.63 -15.16 2.99
CA MET A 52 6.03 -15.44 3.28
C MET A 52 6.65 -16.32 2.18
N GLY A 53 7.95 -16.18 1.93
CA GLY A 53 8.67 -17.04 0.99
C GLY A 53 9.93 -16.40 0.42
N LEU A 54 10.80 -17.21 -0.19
CA LEU A 54 12.02 -16.75 -0.88
C LEU A 54 12.92 -15.83 -0.02
N GLY A 55 13.02 -16.12 1.28
CA GLY A 55 13.80 -15.33 2.24
C GLY A 55 13.01 -14.20 2.93
N TRP A 56 11.78 -13.91 2.50
CA TRP A 56 10.89 -12.94 3.13
C TRP A 56 10.03 -13.64 4.18
N VAL A 57 10.56 -13.72 5.41
CA VAL A 57 9.94 -14.45 6.53
C VAL A 57 9.48 -13.54 7.66
N GLU A 58 9.89 -12.27 7.64
CA GLU A 58 9.48 -11.32 8.68
C GLU A 58 7.96 -11.05 8.57
N PRO A 59 7.19 -11.29 9.66
CA PRO A 59 5.74 -11.17 9.65
C PRO A 59 5.28 -9.72 9.50
N TYR A 60 6.13 -8.76 9.82
CA TYR A 60 5.87 -7.35 9.62
C TYR A 60 7.15 -6.58 9.36
N GLU A 61 7.12 -5.68 8.37
CA GLU A 61 8.16 -4.68 8.19
C GLU A 61 7.62 -3.41 7.50
N ILE A 62 8.40 -2.33 7.54
CA ILE A 62 8.12 -1.12 6.78
C ILE A 62 9.26 -0.91 5.77
N LEU A 63 8.91 -0.85 4.49
CA LEU A 63 9.85 -0.57 3.40
C LEU A 63 9.31 0.59 2.56
N GLU A 64 10.11 1.61 2.28
CA GLU A 64 9.71 2.80 1.51
C GLU A 64 8.37 3.44 1.99
N GLY A 65 8.08 3.37 3.29
CA GLY A 65 6.83 3.88 3.88
C GLY A 65 5.60 2.96 3.69
N VAL A 66 5.77 1.80 3.06
CA VAL A 66 4.74 0.77 2.91
C VAL A 66 4.78 -0.16 4.12
N HIS A 67 3.64 -0.36 4.78
CA HIS A 67 3.49 -1.34 5.85
C HIS A 67 3.27 -2.73 5.24
N ILE A 68 4.17 -3.69 5.47
CA ILE A 68 4.07 -5.03 4.89
C ILE A 68 3.76 -6.01 6.01
N TYR A 69 2.66 -6.74 5.88
CA TYR A 69 2.26 -7.84 6.74
C TYR A 69 2.38 -9.14 5.98
N ARG A 70 3.09 -10.12 6.54
CA ARG A 70 3.26 -11.43 5.90
C ARG A 70 2.55 -12.54 6.65
N HIS A 71 1.89 -13.40 5.89
CA HIS A 71 1.29 -14.62 6.41
C HIS A 71 2.11 -15.84 5.98
N PRO A 72 2.22 -16.87 6.83
CA PRO A 72 2.73 -18.16 6.39
C PRO A 72 1.81 -18.72 5.29
N VAL A 73 2.42 -19.43 4.36
CA VAL A 73 1.74 -20.24 3.33
C VAL A 73 1.67 -21.69 3.77
#